data_AF-A0AAV8VBE3-F1
#
_entry.id   AF-A0AAV8VBE3-F1
#
_cell.length_a   1.000
_cell.length_b   1.000
_cell.length_c   1.000
_cell.angle_alpha   90.00
_cell.angle_beta   90.00
_cell.angle_gamma   90.00
#
_symmetry.space_group_name_H-M   'P 1'
#
loop_
_entity.id
_entity.type
_entity.pdbx_description
1 polymer ?
#
loop_
_entity_poly.entity_id
_entity_poly.type
_entity_poly.pdbx_seq_one_letter_code
_entity_poly.pdbx_strand_id
1 'polypeptide(L)'
;MLLKLTINYEKTKFLPFACYKNNLPKYDTLTLVSQNTILRSVSNIKYLGVTIDSHLRWDIHSNNIAGTLRCLVYKFKYLRNFLLINQLKTIYYALVESRLQYAILSWGGIANTHLKKLEILQKRIKNNIQQSKYLPVR
;
A
#
# COMPACT_ATOMS: atom_id res chain seq x y z
N MET A 1 -29.65 1.49 -25.71
CA MET A 1 -29.80 2.07 -24.36
C MET A 1 -28.42 2.58 -23.93
N LEU A 2 -28.17 3.88 -23.98
CA LEU A 2 -26.85 4.46 -23.68
C LEU A 2 -26.64 4.43 -22.15
N LEU A 3 -25.58 3.79 -21.69
CA LEU A 3 -25.18 3.80 -20.28
C LEU A 3 -24.75 5.23 -19.90
N LYS A 4 -25.65 5.97 -19.24
CA LYS A 4 -25.37 7.29 -18.70
C LYS A 4 -24.63 7.12 -17.38
N LEU A 5 -23.33 7.41 -17.36
CA LEU A 5 -22.53 7.45 -16.14
C LEU A 5 -22.94 8.69 -15.33
N THR A 6 -23.59 8.47 -14.19
CA THR A 6 -23.93 9.52 -13.22
C THR A 6 -22.97 9.48 -12.04
N ILE A 7 -22.48 10.64 -11.61
CA ILE A 7 -21.59 10.75 -10.45
C ILE A 7 -22.38 10.56 -9.15
N ASN A 8 -21.81 9.81 -8.20
CA ASN A 8 -22.37 9.68 -6.85
C ASN A 8 -21.68 10.67 -5.92
N TYR A 9 -22.38 11.76 -5.58
CA TYR A 9 -21.82 12.86 -4.80
C TYR A 9 -21.47 12.47 -3.35
N GLU A 10 -22.22 11.57 -2.71
CA GLU A 10 -21.95 11.13 -1.34
C GLU A 10 -20.61 10.38 -1.23
N LYS A 11 -20.28 9.60 -2.26
CA LYS A 11 -19.04 8.83 -2.36
C LYS A 11 -17.88 9.64 -2.93
N THR A 12 -18.15 10.81 -3.50
CA THR A 12 -17.13 11.66 -4.11
C THR A 12 -16.38 12.42 -3.02
N LYS A 13 -15.05 12.42 -3.10
CA LYS A 13 -14.16 13.16 -2.19
C LYS A 13 -13.23 14.01 -3.03
N PHE A 14 -12.85 15.16 -2.48
CA PHE A 14 -11.89 16.06 -3.10
C PHE A 14 -10.54 15.93 -2.39
N LEU A 15 -9.46 15.79 -3.17
CA LEU A 15 -8.10 15.71 -2.68
C LEU A 15 -7.21 16.65 -3.50
N PRO A 16 -6.80 17.81 -2.96
CA PRO A 16 -5.83 18.67 -3.62
C PRO A 16 -4.42 18.06 -3.53
N PHE A 17 -3.67 18.12 -4.63
CA PHE A 17 -2.29 17.65 -4.69
C PHE A 17 -1.30 18.81 -4.71
N ALA A 18 -0.28 18.75 -3.85
CA ALA A 18 0.91 19.58 -3.99
C ALA A 18 2.12 18.90 -3.36
N CYS A 19 3.28 18.97 -4.02
CA CYS A 19 4.51 18.35 -3.52
C CYS A 19 5.03 18.99 -2.21
N TYR A 20 4.69 20.26 -1.97
CA TYR A 20 5.13 21.02 -0.81
C TYR A 20 3.93 21.63 -0.07
N LYS A 21 3.98 21.62 1.28
CA LYS A 21 2.93 22.19 2.15
C LYS A 21 2.56 23.63 1.78
N ASN A 22 3.54 24.44 1.41
CA ASN A 22 3.33 25.86 1.11
C ASN A 22 2.59 26.08 -0.21
N ASN A 23 2.57 25.07 -1.09
CA ASN A 23 1.92 25.11 -2.38
C ASN A 23 0.57 24.36 -2.36
N LEU A 24 0.16 23.81 -1.22
CA LEU A 24 -1.16 23.21 -1.10
C LEU A 24 -2.19 24.33 -1.21
N PRO A 25 -3.08 24.28 -2.21
CA PRO A 25 -4.10 25.30 -2.32
C PRO A 25 -5.01 25.27 -1.08
N LYS A 26 -5.28 26.44 -0.49
CA LYS A 26 -6.12 26.61 0.71
C LYS A 26 -7.62 26.50 0.40
N TYR A 27 -8.01 25.58 -0.48
CA TYR A 27 -9.41 25.32 -0.78
C TYR A 27 -9.90 24.21 0.15
N ASP A 28 -10.61 24.57 1.21
CA ASP A 28 -11.19 23.59 2.15
C ASP A 28 -12.49 22.97 1.61
N THR A 29 -13.15 23.66 0.68
CA THR A 29 -14.43 23.25 0.11
C THR A 29 -14.49 23.48 -1.39
N LEU A 30 -15.13 22.55 -2.10
CA LEU A 30 -15.54 22.71 -3.49
C LEU A 30 -17.06 22.70 -3.57
N THR A 31 -17.64 23.76 -4.14
CA THR A 31 -19.07 23.87 -4.40
C THR A 31 -19.39 23.35 -5.80
N LEU A 32 -20.27 22.34 -5.88
CA LEU A 32 -20.74 21.80 -7.14
C LEU A 32 -22.04 22.50 -7.55
N VAL A 33 -21.95 23.35 -8.59
CA VAL A 33 -23.05 24.18 -9.10
C VAL A 33 -24.28 23.35 -9.53
N SER A 34 -24.07 22.09 -9.93
CA SER A 34 -25.16 21.23 -10.43
C SER A 34 -26.17 20.80 -9.37
N GLN A 35 -25.83 20.80 -8.07
CA GLN A 35 -26.71 20.29 -6.99
C GLN A 35 -26.57 21.03 -5.65
N ASN A 36 -25.90 22.18 -5.58
CA ASN A 36 -25.63 22.90 -4.31
C ASN A 36 -24.92 22.03 -3.23
N THR A 37 -24.17 21.00 -3.65
CA THR A 37 -23.43 20.13 -2.73
C THR A 37 -22.02 20.65 -2.48
N ILE A 38 -21.60 20.59 -1.21
CA ILE A 38 -20.28 21.04 -0.76
C ILE A 38 -19.42 19.80 -0.51
N LEU A 39 -18.36 19.63 -1.30
CA LEU A 39 -17.35 18.61 -1.07
C LEU A 39 -16.25 19.17 -0.16
N ARG A 40 -15.96 18.45 0.92
CA ARG A 40 -14.85 18.76 1.82
C ARG A 40 -13.56 18.16 1.27
N SER A 41 -12.46 18.88 1.43
CA SER A 41 -11.12 18.34 1.18
C SER A 41 -10.81 17.21 2.17
N VAL A 42 -10.12 16.19 1.69
CA VAL A 42 -9.55 15.12 2.51
C VAL A 42 -8.04 15.16 2.34
N SER A 43 -7.28 14.78 3.37
CA SER A 43 -5.82 14.71 3.30
C SER A 43 -5.32 13.44 2.62
N ASN A 44 -6.03 12.32 2.79
CA ASN A 44 -5.68 11.04 2.18
C ASN A 44 -6.94 10.30 1.68
N ILE A 45 -6.75 9.44 0.69
CA ILE A 45 -7.82 8.59 0.18
C ILE A 45 -7.27 7.20 -0.16
N LYS A 46 -8.10 6.18 0.09
CA LYS A 46 -7.81 4.83 -0.41
C LYS A 46 -8.44 4.66 -1.78
N TYR A 47 -7.61 4.55 -2.80
CA TYR A 47 -8.03 4.33 -4.18
C TYR A 47 -7.48 2.99 -4.67
N LEU A 48 -8.37 2.06 -5.05
CA LEU A 48 -8.02 0.72 -5.53
C LEU A 48 -7.06 -0.06 -4.61
N GLY A 49 -7.10 0.18 -3.29
CA GLY A 49 -6.22 -0.51 -2.34
C GLY A 49 -4.89 0.22 -2.07
N VAL A 50 -4.57 1.28 -2.81
CA VAL A 50 -3.44 2.17 -2.56
C VAL A 50 -3.92 3.38 -1.75
N THR A 51 -3.13 3.82 -0.77
CA THR A 51 -3.45 5.03 0.01
C THR A 51 -2.67 6.19 -0.59
N ILE A 52 -3.39 7.13 -1.17
CA ILE A 52 -2.83 8.33 -1.79
C ILE A 52 -2.98 9.47 -0.78
N ASP A 53 -1.88 10.19 -0.55
CA ASP A 53 -1.87 11.38 0.28
C ASP A 53 -1.79 12.63 -0.60
N SER A 54 -2.33 13.74 -0.10
CA SER A 54 -2.30 15.09 -0.69
C SER A 54 -0.89 15.54 -1.11
N HIS A 55 0.14 15.10 -0.37
CA HIS A 55 1.53 15.43 -0.66
C HIS A 55 2.27 14.36 -1.46
N LEU A 56 1.60 13.28 -1.87
CA LEU A 56 2.18 12.15 -2.58
C LEU A 56 3.46 11.59 -1.92
N ARG A 57 3.53 11.60 -0.58
CA ARG A 57 4.71 11.14 0.18
C ARG A 57 4.79 9.62 0.34
N TRP A 58 3.68 8.92 0.11
CA TRP A 58 3.55 7.45 0.20
C TRP A 58 3.96 6.83 1.54
N ASP A 59 4.17 7.63 2.57
CA ASP A 59 4.55 7.24 3.93
C ASP A 59 3.43 6.46 4.62
N ILE A 60 2.18 6.94 4.51
CA ILE A 60 1.00 6.24 5.04
C ILE A 60 0.85 4.88 4.36
N HIS A 61 0.93 4.84 3.03
CA HIS A 61 0.82 3.61 2.26
C HIS A 61 1.91 2.60 2.59
N SER A 62 3.17 3.05 2.63
CA SER A 62 4.31 2.18 2.95
C SER A 62 4.25 1.64 4.37
N ASN A 63 3.77 2.42 5.34
CA ASN A 63 3.59 1.95 6.70
C ASN A 63 2.49 0.88 6.79
N ASN A 64 1.39 1.04 6.04
CA ASN A 64 0.35 0.01 5.93
C ASN A 64 0.91 -1.30 5.35
N ILE A 65 1.65 -1.21 4.24
CA ILE A 65 2.31 -2.39 3.64
C ILE A 65 3.32 -3.00 4.62
N ALA A 66 4.18 -2.19 5.24
CA ALA A 66 5.15 -2.65 6.22
C ALA A 66 4.49 -3.35 7.42
N GLY A 67 3.32 -2.91 7.86
CA GLY A 67 2.51 -3.58 8.88
C GLY A 67 2.09 -4.98 8.43
N THR A 68 1.52 -5.10 7.22
CA THR A 68 1.13 -6.41 6.67
C THR A 68 2.33 -7.35 6.48
N LEU A 69 3.47 -6.82 6.02
CA LEU A 69 4.70 -7.60 5.86
C LEU A 69 5.26 -8.08 7.21
N ARG A 70 5.17 -7.29 8.29
CA ARG A 70 5.57 -7.75 9.64
C ARG A 70 4.73 -8.94 10.10
N CYS A 71 3.42 -8.91 9.89
CA CYS A 71 2.56 -10.05 10.19
C CYS A 71 2.96 -11.27 9.36
N LEU A 72 3.28 -11.07 8.08
CA LEU A 72 3.78 -12.15 7.22
C LEU A 72 5.13 -12.70 7.69
N VAL A 73 6.08 -11.88 8.15
CA VAL A 73 7.35 -12.37 8.71
C VAL A 73 7.11 -13.41 9.80
N TYR A 74 6.17 -13.14 10.72
CA TYR A 74 5.81 -14.09 11.77
C TYR A 74 5.16 -15.36 11.21
N LYS A 75 4.22 -15.22 10.27
CA LYS A 75 3.57 -16.37 9.59
C LYS A 75 4.59 -17.25 8.87
N PHE A 76 5.54 -16.67 8.13
CA PHE A 76 6.62 -17.40 7.48
C PHE A 76 7.55 -18.07 8.50
N LYS A 77 7.81 -17.44 9.65
CA LYS A 77 8.59 -18.04 10.74
C LYS A 77 7.90 -19.28 11.31
N TYR A 78 6.57 -19.29 11.39
CA TYR A 78 5.81 -20.45 11.84
C TYR A 78 5.72 -21.53 10.75
N LEU A 79 5.33 -21.15 9.54
CA LEU A 79 5.13 -22.05 8.40
C LEU A 79 6.42 -22.77 7.96
N ARG A 80 7.60 -22.19 8.20
CA ARG A 80 8.88 -22.83 7.87
C ARG A 80 9.10 -24.17 8.57
N ASN A 81 8.42 -24.41 9.69
CA ASN A 81 8.55 -25.65 10.46
C ASN A 81 7.70 -26.79 9.87
N PHE A 82 6.75 -26.46 8.98
CA PHE A 82 5.77 -27.41 8.44
C PHE A 82 5.86 -27.57 6.92
N LEU A 83 6.31 -26.54 6.20
CA LEU A 83 6.31 -26.51 4.74
C LEU A 83 7.71 -26.64 4.16
N LEU A 84 7.78 -27.25 2.98
CA LEU A 84 9.00 -27.31 2.17
C LEU A 84 9.32 -25.94 1.54
N ILE A 85 10.59 -25.71 1.23
CA ILE A 85 11.09 -24.45 0.65
C ILE A 85 10.31 -24.05 -0.61
N ASN A 86 9.98 -24.99 -1.48
CA ASN A 86 9.28 -24.71 -2.75
C ASN A 86 7.86 -24.18 -2.51
N GLN A 87 7.16 -24.73 -1.51
CA GLN A 87 5.84 -24.26 -1.11
C GLN A 87 5.94 -22.86 -0.48
N LEU A 88 6.93 -22.64 0.39
CA LEU A 88 7.19 -21.32 0.99
C LEU A 88 7.52 -20.25 -0.07
N LYS A 89 8.31 -20.59 -1.09
CA LYS A 89 8.59 -19.68 -2.22
C LYS A 89 7.32 -19.33 -2.98
N THR A 90 6.45 -20.30 -3.24
CA THR A 90 5.17 -20.06 -3.92
C THR A 90 4.30 -19.10 -3.12
N ILE A 91 4.16 -19.33 -1.81
CA ILE A 91 3.42 -18.44 -0.90
C ILE A 91 4.05 -17.04 -0.86
N TYR A 92 5.38 -16.96 -0.91
CA TYR A 92 6.10 -15.69 -0.95
C TYR A 92 5.75 -14.87 -2.19
N TYR A 93 5.83 -15.46 -3.38
CA TYR A 93 5.46 -14.76 -4.61
C TYR A 93 3.98 -14.37 -4.61
N ALA A 94 3.11 -15.24 -4.12
CA ALA A 94 1.67 -15.00 -4.10
C ALA A 94 1.24 -13.91 -3.10
N LEU A 95 1.89 -13.77 -1.94
CA LEU A 95 1.43 -12.88 -0.86
C LEU A 95 2.30 -11.64 -0.62
N VAL A 96 3.60 -11.73 -0.92
CA VAL A 96 4.55 -10.63 -0.71
C VAL A 96 4.83 -9.94 -2.03
N GLU A 97 5.33 -10.68 -3.03
CA GLU A 97 5.78 -10.09 -4.28
C GLU A 97 4.63 -9.45 -5.07
N SER A 98 3.49 -10.15 -5.18
CA SER A 98 2.28 -9.63 -5.82
C SER A 98 1.81 -8.28 -5.25
N ARG A 99 1.89 -8.11 -3.92
CA ARG A 99 1.51 -6.88 -3.24
C ARG A 99 2.51 -5.75 -3.47
N LEU A 100 3.80 -6.07 -3.47
CA LEU A 100 4.85 -5.09 -3.76
C LEU A 100 4.79 -4.64 -5.22
N GLN A 101 4.53 -5.55 -6.16
CA GLN A 101 4.36 -5.24 -7.57
C GLN A 101 3.11 -4.39 -7.83
N TYR A 102 2.00 -4.68 -7.15
CA TYR A 102 0.77 -3.88 -7.30
C TYR A 102 0.99 -2.40 -6.96
N ALA A 103 1.79 -2.12 -5.93
CA ALA A 103 2.09 -0.76 -5.48
C ALA A 103 3.33 -0.15 -6.15
N ILE A 104 3.75 -0.62 -7.34
CA ILE A 104 5.03 -0.21 -7.95
C ILE A 104 5.16 1.30 -8.17
N LEU A 105 4.05 1.97 -8.51
CA LEU A 105 3.97 3.41 -8.70
C LEU A 105 4.34 4.19 -7.41
N SER A 106 4.06 3.62 -6.24
CA SER A 106 4.35 4.27 -4.96
C SER A 106 5.83 4.24 -4.57
N TRP A 107 6.62 3.30 -5.11
CA TRP A 107 8.03 3.15 -4.75
C TRP A 107 8.94 4.20 -5.38
N GLY A 108 8.56 4.75 -6.53
CA GLY A 108 9.37 5.78 -7.20
C GLY A 108 9.38 7.13 -6.49
N GLY A 109 8.32 7.44 -5.73
CA GLY A 109 8.15 8.73 -5.04
C GLY A 109 8.42 8.69 -3.54
N ILE A 110 8.85 7.56 -3.00
CA ILE A 110 8.98 7.38 -1.55
C ILE A 110 10.38 7.76 -1.04
N ALA A 111 10.47 8.25 0.19
CA ALA A 111 11.77 8.47 0.82
C ALA A 111 12.53 7.15 1.04
N ASN A 112 13.84 7.18 0.83
CA ASN A 112 14.74 6.03 0.98
C ASN A 112 14.64 5.34 2.35
N THR A 113 14.29 6.08 3.41
CA THR A 113 14.09 5.53 4.75
C THR A 113 12.94 4.52 4.81
N HIS A 114 11.81 4.83 4.16
CA HIS A 114 10.65 3.94 4.10
C HIS A 114 10.89 2.77 3.15
N LEU A 115 11.60 3.01 2.04
CA LEU A 115 11.99 1.95 1.10
C LEU A 115 12.90 0.92 1.80
N LYS A 116 13.95 1.38 2.48
CA LYS A 116 14.85 0.50 3.27
C LYS A 116 14.10 -0.33 4.31
N LYS A 117 13.09 0.24 4.97
CA LYS A 117 12.26 -0.48 5.94
C LYS A 117 11.52 -1.67 5.30
N LEU A 118 11.01 -1.50 4.07
CA LEU A 118 10.36 -2.56 3.32
C LEU A 118 11.37 -3.62 2.86
N GLU A 119 12.53 -3.20 2.36
CA GLU A 119 13.61 -4.12 1.97
C GLU A 119 14.08 -4.99 3.15
N ILE A 120 14.25 -4.40 4.34
CA ILE A 120 14.61 -5.14 5.55
C ILE A 120 13.56 -6.20 5.88
N LEU A 121 12.27 -5.86 5.77
CA LEU A 121 11.19 -6.82 5.99
C LEU A 121 11.18 -7.92 4.94
N GLN A 122 11.36 -7.58 3.66
CA GLN A 122 11.46 -8.54 2.57
C GLN A 122 12.65 -9.49 2.78
N LYS A 123 13.81 -8.97 3.18
CA LYS A 123 15.02 -9.75 3.51
C LYS A 123 14.79 -10.70 4.68
N ARG A 124 14.10 -10.25 5.74
CA ARG A 124 13.72 -11.12 6.87
C ARG A 124 12.85 -12.30 6.43
N ILE A 125 11.88 -12.07 5.56
CA ILE A 125 11.05 -13.16 5.02
C ILE A 125 11.91 -14.13 4.20
N LYS A 126 12.74 -13.62 3.28
CA LYS A 126 13.65 -14.44 2.47
C LYS A 126 14.58 -15.30 3.34
N ASN A 127 15.14 -14.72 4.41
CA ASN A 127 15.98 -15.46 5.36
C ASN A 127 15.21 -16.56 6.09
N ASN A 128 13.96 -16.33 6.51
CA ASN A 128 13.12 -17.36 7.12
C ASN A 128 12.88 -18.54 6.18
N ILE A 129 12.70 -18.27 4.88
CA ILE A 129 12.53 -19.30 3.85
C ILE A 129 13.83 -20.08 3.64
N GLN A 130 14.99 -19.40 3.61
CA GLN A 130 16.29 -20.06 3.47
C GLN A 130 16.63 -20.94 4.69
N GLN A 131 16.27 -20.51 5.90
CA GLN A 131 16.51 -21.30 7.12
C GLN A 131 15.74 -22.62 7.16
N SER A 132 14.62 -22.76 6.44
CA SER A 132 13.92 -24.05 6.26
C SER A 132 14.80 -25.12 5.61
N LYS A 133 15.83 -24.72 4.81
CA LYS A 133 16.79 -25.64 4.19
C LYS A 133 17.69 -26.39 5.19
N TYR A 134 17.85 -25.85 6.40
CA TYR A 134 18.80 -26.38 7.38
C TYR A 134 18.12 -27.15 8.53
N LEU A 135 16.79 -27.28 8.50
CA LEU A 135 16.11 -28.16 9.45
C LEU A 135 16.21 -29.59 8.92
N PRO A 136 16.91 -30.51 9.61
CA PRO A 136 16.92 -31.91 9.22
C PRO A 136 15.49 -32.41 9.28
N VAL A 137 15.09 -33.12 8.22
CA VAL A 137 13.86 -33.91 8.14
C VAL A 137 13.75 -34.68 9.47
N ARG A 138 12.70 -34.37 10.23
CA ARG A 138 12.42 -35.00 11.51
C ARG A 138 11.48 -36.18 11.30
#